data_AF-A0A0D3HVY0-F1
#
_entry.id   AF-A0A0D3HVY0-F1
#
_cell.length_a   1.000
_cell.length_b   1.000
_cell.length_c   1.000
_cell.angle_alpha   90.00
_cell.angle_beta   90.00
_cell.angle_gamma   90.00
#
_symmetry.space_group_name_H-M   'P 1'
#
loop_
_entity.id
_entity.type
_entity.pdbx_description
1 polymer ?
#
loop_
_entity_poly.entity_id
_entity_poly.type
_entity_poly.pdbx_seq_one_letter_code
_entity_poly.pdbx_strand_id
1 'polypeptide(L)'
;MAEPRNAGDDLGGRMKLIASMVDSKLFFHKDAIAEYMDIKKLVGDLAEEKEMMEQERHGSKEELDAANRELLRAKQRIAEAMEELAAAKQQLGAKCRELEQKSDELEDLRRKKKIQESETDAGVHQQQQHHEKSSPEPGPELVQSKGVCCYKNRCRQDQCVKGRNSSRQTWSSRRQLMKDPTIGHCPSRDDDLEMVREKLIKGFIGIDAEYHIGIKEIGVLNDNPFHSACNEKLPPEEAEMVASELNSQWQELLNDKSWNPFHTITVDGDRQVEVIYADDDRLKDLKMTWGEGPYKSVTDALVERKEYNIDGPGVFDLWNYKEGRKASLGECIDYVFDHVKQLKIVRRKTPSVEFESVCDAGRTLIKYGDMA
;
A
#
# COMPACT_ATOMS: atom_id res chain seq x y z
N MET A 1 -17.99 -7.13 101.05
CA MET A 1 -16.65 -7.55 100.59
C MET A 1 -16.57 -7.26 99.12
N ALA A 2 -15.70 -6.33 98.70
CA ALA A 2 -15.45 -6.07 97.29
C ALA A 2 -14.22 -6.90 96.90
N GLU A 3 -14.39 -7.83 95.96
CA GLU A 3 -13.28 -8.61 95.39
C GLU A 3 -12.31 -7.67 94.66
N PRO A 4 -10.99 -7.88 94.78
CA PRO A 4 -10.02 -7.09 94.05
C PRO A 4 -10.09 -7.46 92.57
N ARG A 5 -10.34 -6.46 91.71
CA ARG A 5 -10.30 -6.63 90.26
C ARG A 5 -8.93 -7.17 89.84
N ASN A 6 -8.92 -8.34 89.21
CA ASN A 6 -7.75 -9.00 88.62
C ASN A 6 -7.03 -8.08 87.61
N ALA A 7 -5.99 -7.39 88.07
CA ALA A 7 -5.09 -6.62 87.19
C ALA A 7 -4.19 -7.54 86.34
N GLY A 8 -4.11 -8.84 86.65
CA GLY A 8 -3.31 -9.83 85.92
C GLY A 8 -3.92 -10.26 84.58
N ASP A 9 -5.24 -10.25 84.45
CA ASP A 9 -5.94 -10.72 83.23
C ASP A 9 -5.88 -9.69 82.07
N ASP A 10 -5.74 -8.39 82.38
CA ASP A 10 -5.64 -7.30 81.38
C ASP A 10 -4.26 -7.28 80.69
N LEU A 11 -3.17 -7.49 81.44
CA LEU A 11 -1.81 -7.50 80.87
C LEU A 11 -1.59 -8.69 79.93
N GLY A 12 -2.08 -9.88 80.32
CA GLY A 12 -1.97 -11.09 79.50
C GLY A 12 -2.73 -10.97 78.17
N GLY A 13 -3.91 -10.34 78.17
CA GLY A 13 -4.66 -10.04 76.94
C GLY A 13 -3.92 -9.08 76.01
N ARG A 14 -3.36 -7.99 76.55
CA ARG A 14 -2.57 -7.01 75.77
C ARG A 14 -1.31 -7.63 75.18
N MET A 15 -0.60 -8.49 75.93
CA MET A 15 0.58 -9.20 75.43
C MET A 15 0.25 -10.14 74.27
N LYS A 16 -0.86 -10.88 74.35
CA LYS A 16 -1.33 -11.75 73.25
C LYS A 16 -1.70 -10.93 72.00
N LEU A 17 -2.34 -9.78 72.19
CA LEU A 17 -2.67 -8.88 71.08
C LEU A 17 -1.40 -8.37 70.37
N ILE A 18 -0.41 -7.92 71.14
CA ILE A 18 0.88 -7.44 70.60
C ILE A 18 1.60 -8.57 69.86
N ALA A 19 1.63 -9.79 70.42
CA ALA A 19 2.23 -10.95 69.76
C ALA A 19 1.56 -11.25 68.41
N SER A 20 0.21 -11.27 68.36
CA SER A 20 -0.55 -11.46 67.12
C SER A 20 -0.27 -10.36 66.08
N MET A 21 -0.15 -9.10 66.52
CA MET A 21 0.22 -8.00 65.62
C MET A 21 1.64 -8.16 65.04
N VAL A 22 2.59 -8.60 65.86
CA VAL A 22 3.97 -8.88 65.42
C VAL A 22 3.99 -10.04 64.42
N ASP A 23 3.27 -11.13 64.70
CA ASP A 23 3.19 -12.30 63.82
C ASP A 23 2.55 -11.96 62.47
N SER A 24 1.45 -11.19 62.49
CA SER A 24 0.80 -10.68 61.27
C SER A 24 1.77 -9.82 60.44
N LYS A 25 2.54 -8.95 61.09
CA LYS A 25 3.52 -8.10 60.41
C LYS A 25 4.68 -8.91 59.83
N LEU A 26 5.16 -9.92 60.56
CA LEU A 26 6.19 -10.85 60.07
C LEU A 26 5.70 -11.64 58.85
N PHE A 27 4.43 -12.08 58.85
CA PHE A 27 3.83 -12.76 57.71
C PHE A 27 3.77 -11.85 56.49
N PHE A 28 3.28 -10.61 56.65
CA PHE A 28 3.26 -9.61 55.58
C PHE A 28 4.66 -9.35 55.00
N HIS A 29 5.69 -9.24 55.83
CA HIS A 29 7.05 -9.01 55.33
C HIS A 29 7.63 -10.23 54.60
N LYS A 30 7.28 -11.45 55.01
CA LYS A 30 7.68 -12.67 54.26
C LYS A 30 7.05 -12.70 52.88
N ASP A 31 5.77 -12.36 52.79
CA ASP A 31 5.02 -12.30 51.53
C ASP A 31 5.60 -11.22 50.60
N ALA A 32 5.82 -10.01 51.12
CA ALA A 32 6.46 -8.93 50.38
C ALA A 32 7.86 -9.32 49.87
N ILE A 33 8.68 -10.04 50.65
CA ILE A 33 10.00 -10.53 50.20
C ILE A 33 9.86 -11.50 49.02
N ALA A 34 8.85 -12.37 49.03
CA ALA A 34 8.60 -13.28 47.92
C ALA A 34 8.24 -12.49 46.64
N GLU A 35 7.33 -11.51 46.75
CA GLU A 35 6.98 -10.63 45.63
C GLU A 35 8.20 -9.87 45.09
N TYR A 36 9.07 -9.34 45.96
CA TYR A 36 10.30 -8.67 45.54
C TYR A 36 11.26 -9.61 44.80
N MET A 37 11.33 -10.88 45.19
CA MET A 37 12.16 -11.87 44.47
C MET A 37 11.60 -12.19 43.08
N ASP A 38 10.27 -12.31 42.96
CA ASP A 38 9.60 -12.52 41.67
C ASP A 38 9.78 -11.31 40.74
N ILE A 39 9.62 -10.10 41.26
CA ILE A 39 9.88 -8.86 40.51
C ILE A 39 11.34 -8.81 40.06
N LYS A 40 12.30 -9.12 40.96
CA LYS A 40 13.72 -9.14 40.62
C LYS A 40 14.02 -10.12 39.49
N LYS A 41 13.40 -11.31 39.52
CA LYS A 41 13.54 -12.30 38.46
C LYS A 41 12.99 -11.78 37.14
N LEU A 42 11.77 -11.22 37.14
CA LEU A 42 11.15 -10.63 35.95
C LEU A 42 11.99 -9.49 35.35
N VAL A 43 12.59 -8.64 36.19
CA VAL A 43 13.50 -7.59 35.73
C VAL A 43 14.75 -8.18 35.08
N GLY A 44 15.27 -9.30 35.59
CA GLY A 44 16.36 -10.05 34.97
C GLY A 44 15.99 -10.57 33.59
N ASP A 45 14.87 -11.30 33.48
CA ASP A 45 14.37 -11.84 32.22
C ASP A 45 14.14 -10.73 31.17
N LEU A 46 13.57 -9.59 31.59
CA LEU A 46 13.37 -8.41 30.73
C LEU A 46 14.67 -7.76 30.29
N ALA A 47 15.71 -7.78 31.12
CA ALA A 47 17.03 -7.25 30.76
C ALA A 47 17.69 -8.12 29.68
N GLU A 48 17.59 -9.44 29.80
CA GLU A 48 18.08 -10.39 28.80
C GLU A 48 17.32 -10.24 27.47
N GLU A 49 15.98 -10.14 27.52
CA GLU A 49 15.15 -9.91 26.32
C GLU A 49 15.50 -8.58 25.64
N LYS A 50 15.70 -7.51 26.41
CA LYS A 50 16.13 -6.22 25.88
C LYS A 50 17.49 -6.33 25.17
N GLU A 51 18.45 -7.04 25.75
CA GLU A 51 19.77 -7.21 25.15
C GLU A 51 19.69 -7.98 23.82
N MET A 52 18.89 -9.05 23.76
CA MET A 52 18.64 -9.78 22.51
C MET A 52 18.02 -8.87 21.44
N MET A 53 16.98 -8.10 21.78
CA MET A 53 16.34 -7.18 20.83
C MET A 53 17.29 -6.08 20.33
N GLU A 54 18.19 -5.59 21.19
CA GLU A 54 19.21 -4.60 20.80
C GLU A 54 20.26 -5.20 19.85
N GLN A 55 20.67 -6.45 20.07
CA GLN A 55 21.58 -7.19 19.20
C GLN A 55 20.95 -7.45 17.83
N GLU A 56 19.70 -7.92 17.77
CA GLU A 56 18.98 -8.12 16.51
C GLU A 56 18.85 -6.82 15.72
N ARG A 57 18.46 -5.73 16.40
CA ARG A 57 18.38 -4.40 15.77
C ARG A 57 19.74 -3.94 15.23
N HIS A 58 20.83 -4.24 15.93
CA HIS A 58 22.17 -3.93 15.45
C HIS A 58 22.52 -4.77 14.22
N GLY A 59 22.22 -6.07 14.22
CA GLY A 59 22.42 -6.96 13.08
C GLY A 59 21.65 -6.50 11.85
N SER A 60 20.35 -6.25 11.97
CA SER A 60 19.53 -5.73 10.87
C SER A 60 20.03 -4.38 10.34
N LYS A 61 20.56 -3.51 11.21
CA LYS A 61 21.16 -2.24 10.78
C LYS A 61 22.42 -2.47 9.94
N GLU A 62 23.29 -3.39 10.35
CA GLU A 62 24.50 -3.73 9.60
C GLU A 62 24.19 -4.35 8.23
N GLU A 63 23.18 -5.23 8.17
CA GLU A 63 22.67 -5.80 6.92
C GLU A 63 22.12 -4.72 5.99
N LEU A 64 21.34 -3.78 6.51
CA LEU A 64 20.83 -2.64 5.75
C LEU A 64 21.97 -1.77 5.21
N ASP A 65 22.98 -1.49 6.03
CA ASP A 65 24.17 -0.73 5.61
C ASP A 65 24.98 -1.48 4.54
N ALA A 66 25.05 -2.82 4.61
CA ALA A 66 25.67 -3.64 3.58
C ALA A 66 24.89 -3.59 2.26
N ALA A 67 23.58 -3.78 2.30
CA ALA A 67 22.69 -3.70 1.14
C ALA A 67 22.76 -2.31 0.47
N ASN A 68 22.80 -1.23 1.27
CA ASN A 68 22.94 0.13 0.77
C ASN A 68 24.29 0.35 0.03
N ARG A 69 25.39 -0.22 0.55
CA ARG A 69 26.69 -0.18 -0.15
C ARG A 69 26.66 -0.93 -1.47
N GLU A 70 26.00 -2.09 -1.53
CA GLU A 70 25.85 -2.86 -2.77
C GLU A 70 24.97 -2.14 -3.79
N LEU A 71 23.86 -1.55 -3.34
CA LEU A 71 22.99 -0.72 -4.17
C LEU A 71 23.76 0.46 -4.78
N LEU A 72 24.60 1.13 -4.00
CA LEU A 72 25.43 2.24 -4.49
C LEU A 72 26.41 1.76 -5.57
N ARG A 73 27.05 0.60 -5.38
CA ARG A 73 27.93 -0.02 -6.40
C ARG A 73 27.17 -0.43 -7.66
N ALA A 74 25.95 -0.93 -7.52
CA ALA A 74 25.10 -1.27 -8.67
C ALA A 74 24.69 -0.01 -9.45
N LYS A 75 24.29 1.06 -8.76
CA LYS A 75 23.98 2.36 -9.37
C LYS A 75 25.17 2.91 -10.17
N GLN A 76 26.38 2.82 -9.62
CA GLN A 76 27.59 3.25 -10.32
C GLN A 76 27.83 2.44 -11.62
N ARG A 77 27.68 1.11 -11.56
CA ARG A 77 27.81 0.24 -12.74
C ARG A 77 26.77 0.55 -13.83
N ILE A 78 25.54 0.87 -13.44
CA ILE A 78 24.50 1.27 -14.40
C ILE A 78 24.88 2.59 -15.07
N ALA A 79 25.38 3.58 -14.31
CA ALA A 79 25.82 4.86 -14.87
C ALA A 79 26.95 4.66 -15.90
N GLU A 80 27.95 3.83 -15.58
CA GLU A 80 29.05 3.49 -16.48
C GLU A 80 28.53 2.81 -17.77
N ALA A 81 27.62 1.83 -17.64
CA ALA A 81 27.02 1.16 -18.79
C ALA A 81 26.18 2.12 -19.66
N MET A 82 25.50 3.09 -19.06
CA MET A 82 24.76 4.13 -19.78
C MET A 82 25.69 5.02 -20.61
N GLU A 83 26.85 5.40 -20.06
CA GLU A 83 27.86 6.18 -20.78
C GLU A 83 28.45 5.39 -21.96
N GLU A 84 28.79 4.12 -21.75
CA GLU A 84 29.27 3.23 -22.81
C GLU A 84 28.23 3.06 -23.93
N LEU A 85 26.96 2.85 -23.57
CA LEU A 85 25.87 2.73 -24.53
C LEU A 85 25.70 4.02 -25.34
N ALA A 86 25.81 5.19 -24.70
CA ALA A 86 25.75 6.48 -25.38
C ALA A 86 26.90 6.65 -26.39
N ALA A 87 28.12 6.29 -26.00
CA ALA A 87 29.29 6.31 -26.89
C ALA A 87 29.11 5.36 -28.07
N ALA A 88 28.65 4.13 -27.83
CA ALA A 88 28.38 3.15 -28.88
C ALA A 88 27.30 3.63 -29.86
N LYS A 89 26.22 4.26 -29.36
CA LYS A 89 25.17 4.88 -30.19
C LYS A 89 25.74 5.97 -31.09
N GLN A 90 26.61 6.84 -30.57
CA GLN A 90 27.25 7.88 -31.36
C GLN A 90 28.14 7.30 -32.46
N GLN A 91 28.94 6.27 -32.15
CA GLN A 91 29.79 5.60 -33.14
C GLN A 91 28.97 4.91 -34.23
N LEU A 92 27.89 4.22 -33.87
CA LEU A 92 26.97 3.62 -34.84
C LEU A 92 26.32 4.69 -35.72
N GLY A 93 25.87 5.81 -35.15
CA GLY A 93 25.34 6.93 -35.91
C GLY A 93 26.35 7.58 -36.87
N ALA A 94 27.65 7.57 -36.54
CA ALA A 94 28.71 7.98 -37.45
C ALA A 94 28.89 6.98 -38.61
N LYS A 95 28.95 5.68 -38.30
CA LYS A 95 29.07 4.62 -39.32
C LYS A 95 27.87 4.56 -40.26
N CYS A 96 26.64 4.78 -39.76
CA CYS A 96 25.45 4.84 -40.61
C CYS A 96 25.56 5.98 -41.64
N ARG A 97 25.98 7.18 -41.22
CA ARG A 97 26.20 8.31 -42.13
C ARG A 97 27.27 8.03 -43.20
N GLU A 98 28.36 7.37 -42.80
CA GLU A 98 29.41 6.97 -43.75
C GLU A 98 28.92 5.95 -44.78
N LEU A 99 28.12 4.96 -44.34
CA LEU A 99 27.50 3.98 -45.25
C LEU A 99 26.52 4.64 -46.21
N GLU A 100 25.76 5.61 -45.74
CA GLU A 100 24.81 6.37 -46.56
C GLU A 100 25.54 7.17 -47.64
N GLN A 101 26.63 7.87 -47.29
CA GLN A 101 27.52 8.54 -48.25
C GLN A 101 28.09 7.58 -49.30
N LYS A 102 28.58 6.41 -48.87
CA LYS A 102 29.09 5.38 -49.79
C LYS A 102 28.01 4.80 -50.71
N SER A 103 26.77 4.71 -50.23
CA SER A 103 25.61 4.28 -51.02
C SER A 103 25.30 5.30 -52.12
N ASP A 104 25.25 6.58 -51.76
CA ASP A 104 25.00 7.67 -52.72
C ASP A 104 26.10 7.74 -53.78
N GLU A 105 27.38 7.63 -53.38
CA GLU A 105 28.51 7.56 -54.31
C GLU A 105 28.41 6.37 -55.28
N LEU A 106 28.01 5.19 -54.79
CA LEU A 106 27.81 4.00 -55.62
C LEU A 106 26.65 4.19 -56.62
N GLU A 107 25.56 4.85 -56.21
CA GLU A 107 24.48 5.20 -57.13
C GLU A 107 24.94 6.15 -58.22
N ASP A 108 25.70 7.19 -57.88
CA ASP A 108 26.22 8.15 -58.85
C ASP A 108 27.17 7.49 -59.85
N LEU A 109 28.04 6.58 -59.38
CA LEU A 109 28.90 5.78 -60.27
C LEU A 109 28.08 4.87 -61.19
N ARG A 110 27.01 4.24 -60.70
CA ARG A 110 26.10 3.44 -61.53
C ARG A 110 25.39 4.30 -62.58
N ARG A 111 24.95 5.51 -62.22
CA ARG A 111 24.34 6.47 -63.17
C ARG A 111 25.33 6.88 -64.26
N LYS A 112 26.58 7.22 -63.89
CA LYS A 112 27.64 7.56 -64.85
C LYS A 112 27.94 6.42 -65.82
N LYS A 113 28.09 5.19 -65.31
CA LYS A 113 28.33 4.01 -66.15
C LYS A 113 27.19 3.77 -67.15
N LYS A 114 25.95 3.93 -66.71
CA LYS A 114 24.77 3.77 -67.57
C LYS A 114 24.68 4.84 -68.67
N ILE A 115 25.06 6.07 -68.38
CA ILE A 115 25.17 7.14 -69.39
C ILE A 115 26.25 6.78 -70.41
N GLN A 116 27.42 6.35 -69.94
CA GLN A 116 28.54 5.98 -70.80
C GLN A 116 28.20 4.80 -71.73
N GLU A 117 27.50 3.79 -71.22
CA GLU A 117 26.97 2.67 -72.01
C GLU A 117 25.96 3.14 -73.06
N SER A 118 25.04 4.05 -72.70
CA SER A 118 24.08 4.62 -73.65
C SER A 118 24.71 5.51 -74.73
N GLU A 119 25.81 6.19 -74.43
CA GLU A 119 26.58 6.98 -75.40
C GLU A 119 27.36 6.08 -76.36
N THR A 120 27.92 4.97 -75.88
CA THR A 120 28.55 3.97 -76.75
C THR A 120 27.53 3.28 -77.66
N ASP A 121 26.34 2.97 -77.14
CA ASP A 121 25.25 2.38 -77.93
C ASP A 121 24.70 3.38 -78.97
N ALA A 122 24.59 4.67 -78.62
CA ALA A 122 24.18 5.73 -79.56
C ALA A 122 25.23 5.98 -80.67
N GLY A 123 26.53 5.88 -80.36
CA GLY A 123 27.60 5.95 -81.35
C GLY A 123 27.57 4.79 -82.36
N VAL A 124 27.25 3.58 -81.89
CA VAL A 124 27.04 2.40 -82.76
C VAL A 124 25.77 2.56 -83.61
N HIS A 125 24.70 3.13 -83.05
CA HIS A 125 23.45 3.38 -83.76
C HIS A 125 23.59 4.47 -84.84
N GLN A 126 24.38 5.53 -84.58
CA GLN A 126 24.68 6.57 -85.57
C GLN A 126 25.59 6.06 -86.69
N GLN A 127 26.45 5.07 -86.42
CA GLN A 127 27.27 4.40 -87.44
C GLN A 127 26.47 3.37 -88.25
N GLN A 128 25.37 2.82 -87.71
CA GLN A 128 24.45 1.93 -88.43
C GLN A 128 23.37 2.67 -89.25
N GLN A 129 23.07 3.93 -88.97
CA GLN A 129 22.08 4.73 -89.72
C GLN A 129 22.54 5.23 -91.11
N HIS A 130 23.78 4.92 -91.54
CA HIS A 130 24.23 5.17 -92.92
C HIS A 130 23.86 4.07 -93.92
N HIS A 131 23.24 2.97 -93.48
CA HIS A 131 22.60 2.03 -94.38
C HIS A 131 21.09 1.93 -94.10
N GLU A 132 20.34 2.15 -95.18
CA GLU A 132 18.94 1.79 -95.41
C GLU A 132 17.86 2.80 -95.00
N LYS A 133 17.44 3.57 -96.02
CA LYS A 133 16.09 4.13 -96.16
C LYS A 133 15.14 3.02 -96.63
N SER A 134 14.06 2.77 -95.90
CA SER A 134 12.70 2.61 -96.48
C SER A 134 11.62 2.40 -95.41
N SER A 135 10.57 3.22 -95.51
CA SER A 135 9.21 3.05 -94.95
C SER A 135 8.52 1.80 -95.55
N PRO A 136 7.35 1.28 -95.08
CA PRO A 136 6.30 1.99 -94.31
C PRO A 136 5.59 1.18 -93.19
N GLU A 137 4.73 1.89 -92.42
CA GLU A 137 3.73 1.35 -91.50
C GLU A 137 2.74 0.34 -92.15
N PRO A 138 2.03 -0.49 -91.34
CA PRO A 138 0.65 -0.12 -90.95
C PRO A 138 0.15 -0.62 -89.57
N GLY A 139 -0.67 0.20 -88.91
CA GLY A 139 -2.01 -0.12 -88.34
C GLY A 139 -2.21 -1.13 -87.17
N PRO A 140 -3.31 -1.02 -86.39
CA PRO A 140 -3.37 -1.41 -84.97
C PRO A 140 -4.25 -2.64 -84.67
N GLU A 141 -3.99 -3.39 -83.57
CA GLU A 141 -5.04 -4.03 -82.74
C GLU A 141 -4.54 -4.72 -81.44
N LEU A 142 -5.23 -4.38 -80.33
CA LEU A 142 -5.87 -5.23 -79.31
C LEU A 142 -5.06 -6.15 -78.32
N VAL A 143 -5.52 -6.12 -77.04
CA VAL A 143 -5.52 -7.20 -76.00
C VAL A 143 -4.18 -7.41 -75.23
N GLN A 144 -4.02 -7.52 -73.90
CA GLN A 144 -4.82 -7.66 -72.66
C GLN A 144 -3.86 -7.31 -71.48
N SER A 145 -4.19 -6.48 -70.49
CA SER A 145 -4.88 -6.75 -69.21
C SER A 145 -4.02 -7.28 -68.03
N LYS A 146 -4.47 -6.88 -66.83
CA LYS A 146 -4.02 -7.17 -65.43
C LYS A 146 -2.93 -6.21 -64.95
N GLY A 147 -3.20 -5.22 -64.10
CA GLY A 147 -4.03 -5.20 -62.88
C GLY A 147 -3.09 -4.73 -61.74
N VAL A 148 -3.42 -3.94 -60.73
CA VAL A 148 -4.65 -3.43 -60.14
C VAL A 148 -4.30 -2.11 -59.44
N CYS A 149 -5.24 -1.17 -59.47
CA CYS A 149 -5.24 0.10 -58.74
C CYS A 149 -5.96 -0.06 -57.39
N CYS A 150 -5.65 0.79 -56.40
CA CYS A 150 -6.62 1.40 -55.46
C CYS A 150 -5.87 2.46 -54.62
N TYR A 151 -5.95 3.74 -54.97
CA TYR A 151 -6.94 4.77 -54.57
C TYR A 151 -6.94 5.15 -53.07
N LYS A 152 -6.62 6.43 -52.84
CA LYS A 152 -6.93 7.21 -51.63
C LYS A 152 -8.44 7.25 -51.41
N ASN A 153 -8.89 7.23 -50.14
CA ASN A 153 -9.87 8.20 -49.63
C ASN A 153 -9.96 8.23 -48.09
N ARG A 154 -10.37 9.41 -47.62
CA ARG A 154 -10.60 9.88 -46.25
C ARG A 154 -12.11 9.84 -45.95
N CYS A 155 -12.54 9.49 -44.72
CA CYS A 155 -13.44 10.26 -43.83
C CYS A 155 -14.03 9.45 -42.66
N ARG A 156 -14.40 10.21 -41.61
CA ARG A 156 -14.91 9.88 -40.26
C ARG A 156 -16.30 9.22 -40.21
N GLN A 157 -16.64 8.54 -39.10
CA GLN A 157 -17.85 8.81 -38.30
C GLN A 157 -17.87 8.11 -36.92
N ASP A 158 -18.56 8.76 -35.99
CA ASP A 158 -18.83 8.46 -34.57
C ASP A 158 -19.70 7.22 -34.30
N GLN A 159 -19.64 6.68 -33.06
CA GLN A 159 -20.84 6.54 -32.19
C GLN A 159 -20.56 6.04 -30.77
N CYS A 160 -21.17 6.74 -29.80
CA CYS A 160 -21.42 6.37 -28.40
C CYS A 160 -22.66 5.47 -28.24
N VAL A 161 -22.71 4.58 -27.23
CA VAL A 161 -23.98 4.07 -26.63
C VAL A 161 -23.82 3.69 -25.14
N LYS A 162 -24.53 4.44 -24.26
CA LYS A 162 -25.39 4.11 -23.07
C LYS A 162 -24.90 3.11 -21.99
N GLY A 163 -25.16 3.26 -20.68
CA GLY A 163 -25.90 4.22 -19.86
C GLY A 163 -26.38 3.61 -18.52
N ARG A 164 -26.80 4.47 -17.55
CA ARG A 164 -27.60 4.22 -16.30
C ARG A 164 -26.91 3.42 -15.17
N ASN A 165 -27.13 3.65 -13.86
CA ASN A 165 -28.20 4.34 -13.13
C ASN A 165 -27.73 4.80 -11.72
N SER A 166 -28.52 5.69 -11.12
CA SER A 166 -28.36 6.35 -9.80
C SER A 166 -28.85 5.49 -8.61
N SER A 167 -28.23 5.63 -7.43
CA SER A 167 -28.96 5.67 -6.14
C SER A 167 -28.10 6.11 -4.96
N ARG A 168 -28.53 7.20 -4.32
CA ARG A 168 -28.19 7.61 -2.95
C ARG A 168 -28.73 6.60 -1.94
N GLN A 169 -27.91 6.17 -0.98
CA GLN A 169 -28.40 5.60 0.29
C GLN A 169 -27.53 6.04 1.47
N THR A 170 -28.21 6.43 2.54
CA THR A 170 -27.69 6.98 3.80
C THR A 170 -27.31 5.90 4.83
N TRP A 171 -26.51 6.33 5.79
CA TRP A 171 -25.61 5.60 6.71
C TRP A 171 -26.21 4.54 7.68
N SER A 172 -27.50 4.21 7.59
CA SER A 172 -28.13 3.24 8.50
C SER A 172 -28.42 1.86 7.89
N SER A 173 -28.16 1.65 6.59
CA SER A 173 -28.48 0.36 5.91
C SER A 173 -27.28 -0.56 5.64
N ARG A 174 -26.05 -0.19 6.03
CA ARG A 174 -24.82 -0.95 5.70
C ARG A 174 -24.55 -2.16 6.61
N ARG A 175 -25.29 -2.35 7.70
CA ARG A 175 -25.07 -3.44 8.67
C ARG A 175 -25.80 -4.75 8.30
N GLN A 176 -26.64 -4.75 7.26
CA GLN A 176 -27.54 -5.88 6.97
C GLN A 176 -27.09 -6.83 5.84
N LEU A 177 -25.95 -6.59 5.18
CA LEU A 177 -25.51 -7.40 4.03
C LEU A 177 -24.39 -8.39 4.37
N MET A 178 -24.63 -9.28 5.34
CA MET A 178 -23.81 -10.48 5.56
C MET A 178 -24.68 -11.62 6.10
N LYS A 179 -25.72 -12.01 5.36
CA LYS A 179 -26.48 -13.24 5.64
C LYS A 179 -26.99 -13.83 4.34
N ASP A 180 -26.23 -14.78 3.77
CA ASP A 180 -26.82 -15.97 3.17
C ASP A 180 -25.81 -17.12 3.16
N PRO A 181 -26.12 -18.29 3.75
CA PRO A 181 -25.39 -19.53 3.50
C PRO A 181 -26.08 -20.28 2.35
N THR A 182 -25.31 -20.92 1.46
CA THR A 182 -25.47 -22.30 0.95
C THR A 182 -24.85 -22.41 -0.45
N ILE A 183 -24.05 -23.46 -0.65
CA ILE A 183 -24.11 -24.48 -1.73
C ILE A 183 -22.68 -24.92 -2.06
N GLY A 184 -22.44 -26.22 -1.85
CA GLY A 184 -21.15 -26.86 -1.90
C GLY A 184 -20.43 -26.71 -3.24
N HIS A 185 -19.21 -26.19 -3.16
CA HIS A 185 -18.17 -26.34 -4.15
C HIS A 185 -16.95 -26.91 -3.43
N CYS A 186 -16.30 -27.93 -3.99
CA CYS A 186 -14.96 -28.28 -3.53
C CYS A 186 -14.05 -27.09 -3.87
N PRO A 187 -13.48 -26.38 -2.87
CA PRO A 187 -12.77 -25.15 -3.13
C PRO A 187 -11.43 -25.46 -3.82
N SER A 188 -11.09 -24.67 -4.84
CA SER A 188 -9.71 -24.53 -5.29
C SER A 188 -8.83 -24.08 -4.11
N ARG A 189 -7.52 -24.35 -4.15
CA ARG A 189 -6.58 -23.86 -3.12
C ARG A 189 -6.66 -22.34 -2.92
N ASP A 190 -7.04 -21.60 -3.97
CA ASP A 190 -7.23 -20.15 -3.92
C ASP A 190 -8.52 -19.75 -3.16
N ASP A 191 -9.57 -20.56 -3.24
CA ASP A 191 -10.82 -20.34 -2.52
C ASP A 191 -10.65 -20.51 -1.00
N ASP A 192 -9.80 -21.46 -0.59
CA ASP A 192 -9.46 -21.67 0.83
C ASP A 192 -8.68 -20.49 1.40
N LEU A 193 -7.72 -19.95 0.63
CA LEU A 193 -6.95 -18.77 1.05
C LEU A 193 -7.83 -17.52 1.15
N GLU A 194 -8.76 -17.34 0.22
CA GLU A 194 -9.72 -16.24 0.27
C GLU A 194 -10.69 -16.38 1.45
N MET A 195 -11.16 -17.60 1.74
CA MET A 195 -11.98 -17.89 2.91
C MET A 195 -11.23 -17.61 4.22
N VAL A 196 -9.96 -17.97 4.30
CA VAL A 196 -9.11 -17.64 5.46
C VAL A 196 -8.95 -16.13 5.58
N ARG A 197 -8.74 -15.42 4.47
CA ARG A 197 -8.64 -13.95 4.45
C ARG A 197 -9.92 -13.31 4.95
N GLU A 198 -11.08 -13.73 4.46
CA GLU A 198 -12.38 -13.21 4.87
C GLU A 198 -12.64 -13.45 6.37
N LYS A 199 -12.30 -14.64 6.87
CA LYS A 199 -12.42 -14.96 8.30
C LYS A 199 -11.50 -14.10 9.17
N LEU A 200 -10.27 -13.86 8.72
CA LEU A 200 -9.35 -12.95 9.40
C LEU A 200 -9.89 -11.52 9.38
N ILE A 201 -10.37 -11.02 8.24
CA ILE A 201 -10.97 -9.68 8.16
C ILE A 201 -12.10 -9.55 9.18
N LYS A 202 -13.03 -10.50 9.21
CA LYS A 202 -14.14 -10.52 10.19
C LYS A 202 -13.65 -10.58 11.64
N GLY A 203 -12.60 -11.36 11.91
CA GLY A 203 -12.02 -11.50 13.25
C GLY A 203 -11.36 -10.21 13.74
N PHE A 204 -10.64 -9.51 12.86
CA PHE A 204 -9.92 -8.28 13.21
C PHE A 204 -10.83 -7.05 13.34
N ILE A 205 -12.08 -7.06 12.86
CA ILE A 205 -13.04 -5.96 13.10
C ILE A 205 -13.24 -5.68 14.59
N GLY A 206 -13.16 -6.72 15.44
CA GLY A 206 -13.35 -6.60 16.90
C GLY A 206 -12.05 -6.43 17.70
N ILE A 207 -10.90 -6.31 17.03
CA ILE A 207 -9.59 -6.14 17.67
C ILE A 207 -9.19 -4.68 17.50
N ASP A 208 -9.00 -3.97 18.61
CA ASP A 208 -8.59 -2.56 18.56
C ASP A 208 -7.22 -2.41 17.86
N ALA A 209 -7.14 -1.39 17.00
CA ALA A 209 -6.01 -1.10 16.11
C ALA A 209 -4.78 -0.51 16.82
N GLU A 210 -4.65 -0.68 18.14
CA GLU A 210 -3.49 -0.21 18.92
C GLU A 210 -2.17 -0.92 18.54
N TYR A 211 -2.23 -1.85 17.59
CA TYR A 211 -1.17 -2.74 17.19
C TYR A 211 -0.89 -2.69 15.69
N HIS A 212 0.29 -3.17 15.30
CA HIS A 212 0.87 -3.06 13.96
C HIS A 212 0.08 -3.74 12.82
N ILE A 213 -0.87 -4.64 13.11
CA ILE A 213 -1.72 -5.30 12.12
C ILE A 213 -3.19 -5.04 12.47
N GLY A 214 -3.98 -4.60 11.50
CA GLY A 214 -5.39 -4.33 11.68
C GLY A 214 -6.19 -4.34 10.38
N ILE A 215 -7.41 -3.81 10.44
CA ILE A 215 -8.26 -3.56 9.27
C ILE A 215 -8.05 -2.14 8.79
N LYS A 216 -7.95 -1.96 7.48
CA LYS A 216 -7.97 -0.66 6.81
C LYS A 216 -9.05 -0.65 5.74
N GLU A 217 -9.77 0.46 5.61
CA GLU A 217 -10.63 0.73 4.46
C GLU A 217 -9.77 1.28 3.32
N ILE A 218 -9.51 0.45 2.32
CA ILE A 218 -8.63 0.74 1.20
C ILE A 218 -9.30 1.71 0.24
N GLY A 219 -8.57 2.75 -0.16
CA GLY A 219 -9.04 3.71 -1.16
C GLY A 219 -10.09 4.71 -0.64
N VAL A 220 -10.18 4.86 0.68
CA VAL A 220 -10.95 5.91 1.35
C VAL A 220 -9.99 6.88 2.01
N LEU A 221 -10.34 8.16 1.96
CA LEU A 221 -9.53 9.21 2.55
C LEU A 221 -9.48 9.07 4.07
N ASN A 222 -8.31 9.36 4.64
CA ASN A 222 -8.18 9.55 6.07
C ASN A 222 -8.62 10.98 6.41
N ASP A 223 -9.55 11.12 7.34
CA ASP A 223 -10.13 12.40 7.77
C ASP A 223 -9.13 13.24 8.59
N ASN A 224 -8.25 12.59 9.36
CA ASN A 224 -7.37 13.26 10.33
C ASN A 224 -6.45 14.33 9.69
N PRO A 225 -5.80 14.09 8.53
CA PRO A 225 -5.02 15.12 7.84
C PRO A 225 -5.84 16.36 7.45
N PHE A 226 -7.10 16.19 7.07
CA PHE A 226 -7.99 17.31 6.72
C PHE A 226 -8.38 18.11 7.96
N HIS A 227 -8.75 17.43 9.06
CA HIS A 227 -9.02 18.08 10.34
C HIS A 227 -7.79 18.84 10.86
N SER A 228 -6.61 18.23 10.80
CA SER A 228 -5.36 18.86 11.22
C SER A 228 -5.07 20.13 10.41
N ALA A 229 -5.19 20.06 9.08
CA ALA A 229 -4.96 21.20 8.20
C ALA A 229 -5.97 22.33 8.38
N CYS A 230 -7.24 22.00 8.61
CA CYS A 230 -8.29 23.00 8.84
C CYS A 230 -8.13 23.67 10.21
N ASN A 231 -7.83 22.90 11.26
CA ASN A 231 -7.61 23.42 12.61
C ASN A 231 -6.42 24.39 12.69
N GLU A 232 -5.43 24.27 11.81
CA GLU A 232 -4.30 25.19 11.74
C GLU A 232 -4.66 26.52 11.06
N LYS A 233 -5.63 26.51 10.14
CA LYS A 233 -5.95 27.66 9.26
C LYS A 233 -7.23 28.39 9.61
N LEU A 234 -8.16 27.73 10.31
CA LEU A 234 -9.51 28.21 10.54
C LEU A 234 -9.84 28.24 12.05
N PRO A 235 -10.81 29.07 12.46
CA PRO A 235 -11.36 29.01 13.81
C PRO A 235 -11.96 27.64 14.13
N PRO A 236 -11.91 27.17 15.39
CA PRO A 236 -12.44 25.86 15.77
C PRO A 236 -13.92 25.66 15.41
N GLU A 237 -14.75 26.71 15.43
CA GLU A 237 -16.17 26.60 15.09
C GLU A 237 -16.43 26.26 13.61
N GLU A 238 -15.48 26.60 12.72
CA GLU A 238 -15.61 26.40 11.27
C GLU A 238 -14.73 25.25 10.76
N ALA A 239 -13.62 24.96 11.45
CA ALA A 239 -12.61 24.00 11.01
C ALA A 239 -13.16 22.58 10.82
N GLU A 240 -14.03 22.12 11.73
CA GLU A 240 -14.63 20.77 11.65
C GLU A 240 -15.53 20.61 10.42
N MET A 241 -16.38 21.61 10.16
CA MET A 241 -17.30 21.61 9.02
C MET A 241 -16.53 21.68 7.71
N VAL A 242 -15.53 22.57 7.61
CA VAL A 242 -14.72 22.72 6.40
C VAL A 242 -13.87 21.48 6.14
N ALA A 243 -13.30 20.86 7.17
CA ALA A 243 -12.56 19.61 7.03
C ALA A 243 -13.45 18.49 6.46
N SER A 244 -14.66 18.34 6.99
CA SER A 244 -15.62 17.33 6.55
C SER A 244 -16.08 17.55 5.11
N GLU A 245 -16.37 18.81 4.75
CA GLU A 245 -16.76 19.19 3.39
C GLU A 245 -15.62 18.95 2.40
N LEU A 246 -14.40 19.40 2.74
CA LEU A 246 -13.21 19.21 1.91
C LEU A 246 -12.94 17.72 1.67
N ASN A 247 -12.95 16.91 2.73
CA ASN A 247 -12.76 15.47 2.63
C ASN A 247 -13.82 14.83 1.73
N SER A 248 -15.09 15.22 1.88
CA SER A 248 -16.19 14.72 1.04
C SER A 248 -16.00 15.07 -0.44
N GLN A 249 -15.60 16.31 -0.74
CA GLN A 249 -15.32 16.75 -2.12
C GLN A 249 -14.18 15.94 -2.75
N TRP A 250 -13.10 15.70 -2.01
CA TRP A 250 -12.00 14.88 -2.50
C TRP A 250 -12.40 13.40 -2.66
N GLN A 251 -13.22 12.86 -1.76
CA GLN A 251 -13.73 11.50 -1.88
C GLN A 251 -14.65 11.34 -3.10
N GLU A 252 -15.49 12.33 -3.41
CA GLU A 252 -16.27 12.37 -4.64
C GLU A 252 -15.37 12.44 -5.88
N LEU A 253 -14.32 13.25 -5.82
CA LEU A 253 -13.35 13.37 -6.90
C LEU A 253 -12.62 12.06 -7.17
N LEU A 254 -12.20 11.34 -6.12
CA LEU A 254 -11.62 10.00 -6.25
C LEU A 254 -12.59 9.04 -6.93
N ASN A 255 -13.89 9.15 -6.64
CA ASN A 255 -14.92 8.31 -7.25
C ASN A 255 -15.23 8.67 -8.71
N ASP A 256 -14.78 9.85 -9.18
CA ASP A 256 -15.00 10.30 -10.55
C ASP A 256 -14.01 9.64 -11.53
N LYS A 257 -14.52 8.72 -12.35
CA LYS A 257 -13.74 8.02 -13.38
C LYS A 257 -13.14 8.95 -14.45
N SER A 258 -13.65 10.18 -14.59
CA SER A 258 -13.12 11.16 -15.54
C SER A 258 -11.83 11.82 -15.05
N TRP A 259 -11.55 11.76 -13.74
CA TRP A 259 -10.32 12.27 -13.16
C TRP A 259 -9.36 11.12 -12.87
N ASN A 260 -8.32 11.01 -13.71
CA ASN A 260 -7.29 9.98 -13.59
C ASN A 260 -5.92 10.66 -13.64
N PRO A 261 -5.39 11.14 -12.50
CA PRO A 261 -4.13 11.88 -12.44
C PRO A 261 -2.91 10.93 -12.52
N PHE A 262 -2.98 9.87 -13.32
CA PHE A 262 -1.89 8.93 -13.55
C PHE A 262 -1.35 9.10 -14.97
N HIS A 263 -0.02 9.10 -15.08
CA HIS A 263 0.67 9.06 -16.37
C HIS A 263 1.68 7.92 -16.38
N THR A 264 1.89 7.35 -17.56
CA THR A 264 2.83 6.26 -17.76
C THR A 264 4.20 6.82 -18.08
N ILE A 265 5.19 6.49 -17.26
CA ILE A 265 6.60 6.76 -17.53
C ILE A 265 7.30 5.46 -17.92
N THR A 266 8.21 5.53 -18.88
CA THR A 266 9.05 4.38 -19.25
C THR A 266 10.30 4.41 -18.40
N VAL A 267 10.46 3.39 -17.55
CA VAL A 267 11.65 3.17 -16.73
C VAL A 267 12.42 2.01 -17.35
N ASP A 268 13.67 2.26 -17.70
CA ASP A 268 14.67 1.25 -18.07
C ASP A 268 14.20 0.24 -19.15
N GLY A 269 14.26 0.68 -20.41
CA GLY A 269 14.32 -0.18 -21.58
C GLY A 269 13.01 -0.82 -22.07
N ASP A 270 11.98 -0.99 -21.23
CA ASP A 270 10.60 -1.37 -21.65
C ASP A 270 9.57 -1.43 -20.49
N ARG A 271 9.95 -1.15 -19.22
CA ARG A 271 8.99 -1.19 -18.11
C ARG A 271 8.22 0.12 -18.04
N GLN A 272 6.90 0.02 -18.20
CA GLN A 272 5.98 1.14 -18.02
C GLN A 272 5.51 1.16 -16.56
N VAL A 273 5.79 2.26 -15.86
CA VAL A 273 5.30 2.50 -14.49
C VAL A 273 4.32 3.66 -14.54
N GLU A 274 3.12 3.45 -14.01
CA GLU A 274 2.16 4.55 -13.85
C GLU A 274 2.46 5.28 -12.55
N VAL A 275 2.75 6.58 -12.67
CA VAL A 275 3.03 7.46 -11.53
C VAL A 275 2.01 8.58 -11.52
N ILE A 276 1.64 9.06 -10.33
CA ILE A 276 0.77 10.23 -10.20
C ILE A 276 1.44 11.43 -10.88
N TYR A 277 0.68 12.11 -11.73
CA TYR A 277 1.12 13.31 -12.42
C TYR A 277 1.31 14.43 -11.39
N ALA A 278 2.57 14.73 -11.06
CA ALA A 278 2.92 15.76 -10.08
C ALA A 278 2.41 17.16 -10.47
N ASP A 279 2.12 17.33 -11.76
CA ASP A 279 1.66 18.60 -12.33
C ASP A 279 0.13 18.76 -12.39
N ASP A 280 -0.65 17.82 -11.85
CA ASP A 280 -2.12 17.94 -11.78
C ASP A 280 -2.54 19.19 -10.99
N ASP A 281 -3.31 20.07 -11.63
CA ASP A 281 -3.69 21.37 -11.08
C ASP A 281 -4.49 21.23 -9.77
N ARG A 282 -5.36 20.21 -9.67
CA ARG A 282 -6.16 19.99 -8.45
C ARG A 282 -5.28 19.54 -7.29
N LEU A 283 -4.36 18.61 -7.52
CA LEU A 283 -3.42 18.16 -6.50
C LEU A 283 -2.46 19.26 -6.05
N LYS A 284 -2.01 20.11 -6.98
CA LYS A 284 -1.21 21.31 -6.67
C LYS A 284 -1.97 22.28 -5.79
N ASP A 285 -3.22 22.59 -6.15
CA ASP A 285 -4.07 23.50 -5.40
C ASP A 285 -4.33 22.97 -3.98
N LEU A 286 -4.55 21.66 -3.83
CA LEU A 286 -4.69 21.02 -2.51
C LEU A 286 -3.44 21.23 -1.65
N LYS A 287 -2.28 20.93 -2.22
CA LYS A 287 -0.99 21.03 -1.52
C LYS A 287 -0.68 22.48 -1.14
N MET A 288 -0.97 23.43 -2.02
CA MET A 288 -0.76 24.86 -1.75
C MET A 288 -1.74 25.39 -0.70
N THR A 289 -3.01 25.01 -0.80
CA THR A 289 -4.10 25.57 0.02
C THR A 289 -4.20 24.93 1.39
N TRP A 290 -3.93 23.63 1.51
CA TRP A 290 -4.14 22.86 2.76
C TRP A 290 -2.90 22.10 3.25
N GLY A 291 -1.81 22.10 2.48
CA GLY A 291 -0.52 21.54 2.89
C GLY A 291 -0.32 20.07 2.54
N GLU A 292 0.77 19.49 3.06
CA GLU A 292 1.23 18.14 2.70
C GLU A 292 0.31 17.03 3.21
N GLY A 293 -0.34 17.23 4.37
CA GLY A 293 -1.17 16.19 5.00
C GLY A 293 -2.34 15.74 4.11
N PRO A 294 -3.25 16.66 3.73
CA PRO A 294 -4.35 16.35 2.82
C PRO A 294 -3.86 15.85 1.45
N TYR A 295 -2.80 16.47 0.89
CA TYR A 295 -2.19 16.02 -0.36
C TYR A 295 -1.77 14.55 -0.29
N LYS A 296 -1.03 14.17 0.75
CA LYS A 296 -0.57 12.79 0.95
C LYS A 296 -1.73 11.82 1.13
N SER A 297 -2.76 12.21 1.90
CA SER A 297 -3.98 11.40 2.09
C SER A 297 -4.64 11.07 0.75
N VAL A 298 -4.75 12.06 -0.15
CA VAL A 298 -5.33 11.88 -1.49
C VAL A 298 -4.43 11.03 -2.40
N THR A 299 -3.11 11.26 -2.40
CA THR A 299 -2.20 10.47 -3.24
C THR A 299 -2.13 9.01 -2.80
N ASP A 300 -2.12 8.75 -1.49
CA ASP A 300 -2.10 7.39 -0.94
C ASP A 300 -3.40 6.66 -1.33
N ALA A 301 -4.56 7.32 -1.21
CA ALA A 301 -5.84 6.76 -1.63
C ALA A 301 -5.92 6.50 -3.15
N LEU A 302 -5.33 7.37 -3.99
CA LEU A 302 -5.24 7.15 -5.44
C LEU A 302 -4.45 5.90 -5.78
N VAL A 303 -3.25 5.74 -5.18
CA VAL A 303 -2.39 4.56 -5.39
C VAL A 303 -3.12 3.30 -4.94
N GLU A 304 -3.73 3.33 -3.75
CA GLU A 304 -4.49 2.20 -3.20
C GLU A 304 -5.64 1.77 -4.11
N ARG A 305 -6.48 2.70 -4.59
CA ARG A 305 -7.60 2.38 -5.47
C ARG A 305 -7.13 1.78 -6.80
N LYS A 306 -5.99 2.24 -7.30
CA LYS A 306 -5.39 1.72 -8.52
C LYS A 306 -4.84 0.32 -8.32
N GLU A 307 -4.08 0.10 -7.26
CA GLU A 307 -3.48 -1.20 -6.91
C GLU A 307 -4.54 -2.28 -6.68
N TYR A 308 -5.64 -1.90 -6.01
CA TYR A 308 -6.76 -2.79 -5.73
C TYR A 308 -7.85 -2.82 -6.81
N ASN A 309 -7.68 -2.06 -7.90
CA ASN A 309 -8.66 -1.90 -8.97
C ASN A 309 -10.08 -1.63 -8.44
N ILE A 310 -10.19 -0.71 -7.47
CA ILE A 310 -11.43 -0.36 -6.78
C ILE A 310 -12.26 0.61 -7.62
N ASP A 311 -13.31 0.08 -8.23
CA ASP A 311 -14.35 0.86 -8.91
C ASP A 311 -15.52 1.12 -7.95
N GLY A 312 -15.40 2.11 -7.06
CA GLY A 312 -16.50 2.55 -6.20
C GLY A 312 -16.11 2.72 -4.72
N PRO A 313 -17.00 2.35 -3.76
CA PRO A 313 -16.72 2.52 -2.34
C PRO A 313 -15.54 1.67 -1.90
N GLY A 314 -14.84 2.11 -0.85
CA GLY A 314 -13.68 1.41 -0.31
C GLY A 314 -13.96 -0.03 0.09
N VAL A 315 -12.89 -0.82 0.12
CA VAL A 315 -12.92 -2.23 0.52
C VAL A 315 -12.11 -2.39 1.80
N PHE A 316 -12.63 -3.14 2.76
CA PHE A 316 -11.87 -3.49 3.96
C PHE A 316 -10.89 -4.61 3.68
N ASP A 317 -9.64 -4.43 4.10
CA ASP A 317 -8.61 -5.46 3.98
C ASP A 317 -7.67 -5.47 5.20
N LEU A 318 -6.92 -6.57 5.33
CA LEU A 318 -5.87 -6.74 6.34
C LEU A 318 -4.67 -5.85 5.98
N TRP A 319 -4.26 -5.02 6.92
CA TRP A 319 -3.23 -4.01 6.72
C TRP A 319 -2.13 -4.11 7.77
N ASN A 320 -0.89 -4.00 7.31
CA ASN A 320 0.28 -3.86 8.17
C ASN A 320 0.62 -2.37 8.27
N TYR A 321 0.25 -1.76 9.39
CA TYR A 321 0.48 -0.34 9.66
C TYR A 321 1.95 -0.01 9.89
N LYS A 322 2.78 -0.99 10.29
CA LYS A 322 4.23 -0.82 10.43
C LYS A 322 4.92 -0.69 9.06
N GLU A 323 4.54 -1.56 8.14
CA GLU A 323 5.15 -1.65 6.80
C GLU A 323 4.43 -0.77 5.77
N GLY A 324 3.26 -0.20 6.11
CA GLY A 324 2.50 0.68 5.22
C GLY A 324 1.95 -0.04 3.99
N ARG A 325 1.65 -1.34 4.09
CA ARG A 325 1.18 -2.17 2.98
C ARG A 325 0.15 -3.22 3.42
N LYS A 326 -0.44 -3.89 2.43
CA LYS A 326 -1.28 -5.08 2.62
C LYS A 326 -0.56 -6.12 3.50
N ALA A 327 -1.24 -6.60 4.53
CA ALA A 327 -0.75 -7.68 5.35
C ALA A 327 -0.96 -9.03 4.65
N SER A 328 0.07 -9.86 4.69
CA SER A 328 0.00 -11.26 4.27
C SER A 328 -0.76 -12.10 5.30
N LEU A 329 -1.32 -13.23 4.86
CA LEU A 329 -2.01 -14.16 5.76
C LEU A 329 -1.08 -14.71 6.84
N GLY A 330 0.20 -14.95 6.50
CA GLY A 330 1.23 -15.38 7.45
C GLY A 330 1.42 -14.35 8.57
N GLU A 331 1.65 -13.07 8.21
CA GLU A 331 1.79 -11.98 9.18
C GLU A 331 0.57 -11.89 10.13
N CYS A 332 -0.64 -12.01 9.58
CA CYS A 332 -1.87 -11.98 10.40
C CYS A 332 -1.99 -13.19 11.34
N ILE A 333 -1.61 -14.38 10.88
CA ILE A 333 -1.65 -15.62 11.69
C ILE A 333 -0.60 -15.56 12.80
N ASP A 334 0.63 -15.16 12.48
CA ASP A 334 1.71 -15.01 13.44
C ASP A 334 1.34 -14.00 14.53
N TYR A 335 0.75 -12.87 14.13
CA TYR A 335 0.23 -11.87 15.04
C TYR A 335 -0.83 -12.42 16.00
N VAL A 336 -1.78 -13.21 15.50
CA VAL A 336 -2.80 -13.87 16.34
C VAL A 336 -2.13 -14.84 17.31
N PHE A 337 -1.15 -15.62 16.88
CA PHE A 337 -0.45 -16.55 17.76
C PHE A 337 0.34 -15.82 18.85
N ASP A 338 1.01 -14.73 18.52
CA ASP A 338 1.78 -13.95 19.48
C ASP A 338 0.88 -13.29 20.52
N HIS A 339 -0.28 -12.75 20.10
CA HIS A 339 -1.31 -12.26 21.02
C HIS A 339 -1.81 -13.36 21.96
N VAL A 340 -2.08 -14.57 21.43
CA VAL A 340 -2.51 -15.71 22.26
C VAL A 340 -1.42 -16.13 23.27
N LYS A 341 -0.14 -16.11 22.87
CA LYS A 341 0.99 -16.40 23.78
C LYS A 341 1.08 -15.34 24.88
N GLN A 342 0.99 -14.06 24.54
CA GLN A 342 1.01 -12.95 25.50
C GLN A 342 -0.14 -13.06 26.50
N LEU A 343 -1.37 -13.31 26.03
CA LEU A 343 -2.54 -13.51 26.89
C LEU A 343 -2.39 -14.71 27.84
N LYS A 344 -1.72 -15.79 27.42
CA LYS A 344 -1.40 -16.94 28.28
C LYS A 344 -0.37 -16.59 29.35
N ILE A 345 0.63 -15.76 29.03
CA ILE A 345 1.62 -15.30 30.01
C ILE A 345 0.95 -14.40 31.05
N VAL A 346 0.09 -13.47 30.61
CA VAL A 346 -0.66 -12.59 31.51
C VAL A 346 -1.57 -13.39 32.45
N ARG A 347 -2.35 -14.35 31.92
CA ARG A 347 -3.20 -15.23 32.74
C ARG A 347 -2.45 -16.11 33.75
N ARG A 348 -1.19 -16.45 33.50
CA ARG A 348 -0.35 -17.16 34.46
C ARG A 348 0.19 -16.25 35.57
N LYS A 349 0.35 -14.96 35.28
CA LYS A 349 0.80 -13.94 36.24
C LYS A 349 -0.35 -13.43 37.12
N THR A 350 -1.60 -13.56 36.69
CA THR A 350 -2.81 -13.26 37.49
C THR A 350 -3.69 -14.50 37.62
N PRO A 351 -3.59 -15.29 38.71
CA PRO A 351 -4.59 -16.30 39.00
C PRO A 351 -5.93 -15.60 39.21
N SER A 352 -6.94 -16.03 38.47
CA SER A 352 -8.31 -15.55 38.60
C SER A 352 -8.78 -15.70 40.05
N VAL A 353 -9.06 -14.58 40.71
CA VAL A 353 -9.84 -14.55 41.95
C VAL A 353 -11.22 -15.10 41.60
N GLU A 354 -11.52 -16.30 42.10
CA GLU A 354 -12.84 -16.89 42.00
C GLU A 354 -13.83 -15.96 42.72
N PHE A 355 -14.77 -15.40 41.97
CA PHE A 355 -15.92 -14.71 42.53
C PHE A 355 -16.83 -15.79 43.13
N GLU A 356 -16.71 -16.02 44.45
CA GLU A 356 -17.74 -16.76 45.19
C GLU A 356 -19.07 -16.01 45.05
N SER A 357 -20.06 -16.70 44.48
CA SER A 357 -21.43 -16.25 44.41
C SER A 357 -22.04 -16.28 45.82
N VAL A 358 -22.20 -15.12 46.43
CA VAL A 358 -23.03 -15.01 47.64
C VAL A 358 -24.49 -14.94 47.22
N CYS A 359 -25.11 -16.12 47.15
CA CYS A 359 -26.57 -16.25 47.20
C CYS A 359 -27.01 -16.40 48.66
N ASP A 360 -27.75 -15.37 49.10
CA ASP A 360 -28.94 -15.42 49.95
C ASP A 360 -28.83 -15.41 51.50
N ALA A 361 -29.83 -14.69 52.06
CA ALA A 361 -30.40 -14.70 53.40
C ALA A 361 -29.61 -14.08 54.59
N GLY A 362 -29.96 -12.85 54.95
CA GLY A 362 -29.55 -12.25 56.23
C GLY A 362 -30.16 -10.90 56.55
N ARG A 363 -31.48 -10.85 56.73
CA ARG A 363 -32.25 -9.67 57.17
C ARG A 363 -31.75 -9.15 58.53
N THR A 364 -31.35 -7.88 58.67
CA THR A 364 -31.53 -7.13 59.93
C THR A 364 -31.68 -5.63 59.68
N LEU A 365 -32.82 -5.09 60.12
CA LEU A 365 -33.12 -3.68 60.25
C LEU A 365 -32.12 -2.95 61.14
N ILE A 366 -31.70 -1.73 60.77
CA ILE A 366 -31.55 -0.63 61.74
C ILE A 366 -32.13 0.66 61.11
N LYS A 367 -33.13 1.22 61.80
CA LYS A 367 -33.67 2.57 61.66
C LYS A 367 -32.96 3.52 62.64
N TYR A 368 -33.15 4.83 62.40
CA TYR A 368 -32.81 6.02 63.21
C TYR A 368 -31.34 6.46 63.12
N GLY A 369 -30.99 7.74 63.04
CA GLY A 369 -31.71 9.00 63.23
C GLY A 369 -30.66 10.08 63.54
N ASP A 370 -30.99 11.35 63.29
CA ASP A 370 -30.14 12.54 63.45
C ASP A 370 -29.38 12.66 64.79
N MET A 371 -28.18 13.24 64.71
CA MET A 371 -27.66 14.39 65.51
C MET A 371 -26.15 14.29 65.77
N ALA A 372 -25.37 15.18 65.15
CA ALA A 372 -24.45 16.13 65.78
C ALA A 372 -23.96 17.13 64.75
#